data_AF-A0A958LIX8-F1
#
_entry.id   AF-A0A958LIX8-F1
#
_cell.length_a   1.000
_cell.length_b   1.000
_cell.length_c   1.000
_cell.angle_alpha   90.00
_cell.angle_beta   90.00
_cell.angle_gamma   90.00
#
_symmetry.space_group_name_H-M   'P 1'
#
loop_
_entity.id
_entity.type
_entity.pdbx_description
1 polymer ?
#
loop_
_entity_poly.entity_id
_entity_poly.type
_entity_poly.pdbx_seq_one_letter_code
_entity_poly.pdbx_strand_id
1 'polypeptide(L)'
;MSKAKGTTRLNSLRTWILAPTVVLGLCIGSLSSSHINAWAKERYAELQLFAKVLNLVQQYYVEEVDTQKLIYGGIKGMLREL
;
A
#
# COMPACT_ATOMS: atom_id res chain seq x y z
N MET A 1 -26.90 11.84 -52.44
CA MET A 1 -27.50 10.78 -51.57
C MET A 1 -26.77 10.78 -50.22
N SER A 2 -27.42 11.20 -49.13
CA SER A 2 -26.91 11.02 -47.76
C SER A 2 -28.13 10.86 -46.85
N LYS A 3 -28.38 9.63 -46.38
CA LYS A 3 -29.58 9.28 -45.60
C LYS A 3 -29.20 8.97 -44.16
N ALA A 4 -30.00 9.52 -43.26
CA ALA A 4 -30.33 9.02 -41.92
C ALA A 4 -29.30 9.23 -40.78
N LYS A 5 -29.21 10.48 -40.30
CA LYS A 5 -28.97 10.75 -38.87
C LYS A 5 -30.30 10.53 -38.12
N GLY A 6 -30.50 9.33 -37.57
CA GLY A 6 -31.81 8.95 -37.00
C GLY A 6 -31.78 7.97 -35.83
N THR A 7 -30.72 7.92 -35.02
CA THR A 7 -30.64 6.98 -33.88
C THR A 7 -30.16 7.59 -32.55
N THR A 8 -29.84 8.88 -32.49
CA THR A 8 -29.08 9.49 -31.38
C THR A 8 -29.93 10.02 -30.22
N ARG A 9 -31.27 9.93 -30.26
CA ARG A 9 -32.14 10.49 -29.18
C ARG A 9 -32.60 9.47 -28.13
N LEU A 10 -32.59 8.16 -28.41
CA LEU A 10 -33.10 7.16 -27.46
C LEU A 10 -32.06 6.65 -26.44
N ASN A 11 -30.77 6.67 -26.80
CA ASN A 11 -29.66 6.18 -25.96
C ASN A 11 -29.08 7.27 -25.04
N SER A 12 -29.27 8.55 -25.37
CA SER A 12 -28.80 9.71 -24.58
C SER A 12 -29.49 9.84 -23.20
N LEU A 13 -30.73 9.35 -23.05
CA LEU A 13 -31.47 9.42 -21.78
C LEU A 13 -31.05 8.28 -20.83
N ARG A 14 -30.75 7.10 -21.38
CA ARG A 14 -30.26 5.94 -20.62
C ARG A 14 -28.84 6.16 -20.11
N THR A 15 -27.98 6.85 -20.88
CA THR A 15 -26.61 7.20 -20.45
C THR A 15 -26.60 8.26 -19.35
N TRP A 16 -27.58 9.16 -19.29
CA TRP A 16 -27.71 10.17 -18.23
C TRP A 16 -28.07 9.60 -16.85
N ILE A 17 -28.74 8.44 -16.79
CA ILE A 17 -29.09 7.75 -15.53
C ILE A 17 -27.96 6.78 -15.09
N LEU A 18 -27.22 6.21 -16.04
CA LEU A 18 -26.09 5.31 -15.73
C LEU A 18 -24.85 6.07 -15.24
N ALA A 19 -24.62 7.29 -15.74
CA ALA A 19 -23.48 8.12 -15.34
C ALA A 19 -23.43 8.41 -13.82
N PRO A 20 -24.49 8.89 -13.15
CA PRO A 20 -24.45 9.15 -11.72
C PRO A 20 -24.28 7.87 -10.89
N THR A 21 -24.82 6.73 -11.33
CA THR A 21 -24.69 5.45 -10.61
C THR A 21 -23.25 4.94 -10.60
N VAL A 22 -22.53 5.08 -11.72
CA VAL A 22 -21.11 4.72 -11.82
C VAL A 22 -20.24 5.67 -10.98
N VAL A 23 -20.54 6.96 -11.01
CA VAL A 23 -19.83 7.97 -10.21
C VAL A 23 -20.06 7.75 -8.71
N LEU A 24 -21.28 7.43 -8.31
CA LEU A 24 -21.61 7.16 -6.91
C LEU A 24 -20.92 5.89 -6.40
N GLY A 25 -20.88 4.82 -7.21
CA GLY A 25 -20.14 3.60 -6.89
C GLY A 25 -18.63 3.85 -6.72
N LEU A 26 -18.04 4.69 -7.57
CA LEU A 26 -16.63 5.09 -7.46
C LEU A 26 -16.36 5.95 -6.22
N CYS A 27 -17.25 6.89 -5.88
CA CYS A 27 -17.12 7.70 -4.66
C CYS A 27 -17.18 6.85 -3.38
N ILE A 28 -18.11 5.89 -3.30
CA ILE A 28 -18.23 5.01 -2.13
C ILE A 28 -17.03 4.07 -2.03
N GLY A 29 -16.52 3.55 -3.16
CA GLY A 29 -15.33 2.70 -3.19
C GLY A 29 -14.06 3.42 -2.71
N SER A 30 -13.92 4.72 -2.97
CA SER A 30 -12.74 5.50 -2.56
C SER A 30 -12.64 5.78 -1.06
N LEU A 31 -13.76 5.74 -0.32
CA LEU A 31 -13.77 6.03 1.12
C LEU A 31 -13.37 4.82 1.99
N SER A 32 -13.38 3.61 1.41
CA SER A 32 -13.18 2.36 2.18
C SER A 32 -11.73 1.86 2.24
N SER A 33 -10.77 2.60 1.69
CA SER A 33 -9.35 2.19 1.62
C SER A 33 -8.50 2.52 2.85
N SER A 34 -9.06 3.16 3.89
CA SER A 34 -8.28 3.66 5.02
C SER A 34 -7.96 2.61 6.10
N HIS A 35 -8.76 1.55 6.25
CA HIS A 35 -8.60 0.60 7.36
C HIS A 35 -7.59 -0.53 7.12
N ILE A 36 -7.41 -0.98 5.87
CA ILE A 36 -6.46 -2.07 5.54
C ILE A 36 -5.00 -1.61 5.72
N ASN A 37 -4.74 -0.31 5.53
CA ASN A 37 -3.39 0.26 5.64
C ASN A 37 -2.87 0.34 7.07
N ALA A 38 -3.75 0.42 8.09
CA ALA A 38 -3.33 0.63 9.47
C ALA A 38 -2.61 -0.60 10.07
N TRP A 39 -3.17 -1.80 9.89
CA TRP A 39 -2.60 -3.03 10.44
C TRP A 39 -1.33 -3.49 9.74
N ALA A 40 -1.26 -3.32 8.41
CA ALA A 40 -0.04 -3.58 7.66
C ALA A 40 1.08 -2.64 8.13
N LYS A 41 0.79 -1.33 8.23
CA LYS A 41 1.76 -0.31 8.66
C LYS A 41 2.38 -0.62 10.02
N GLU A 42 1.60 -1.12 10.97
CA GLU A 42 2.09 -1.45 12.31
C GLU A 42 3.03 -2.67 12.31
N ARG A 43 2.70 -3.73 11.56
CA ARG A 43 3.57 -4.92 11.42
C ARG A 43 4.88 -4.62 10.68
N TYR A 44 4.86 -3.72 9.69
CA TYR A 44 6.08 -3.30 8.99
C TYR A 44 6.94 -2.32 9.80
N ALA A 45 6.36 -1.62 10.78
CA ALA A 45 7.08 -0.64 11.58
C ALA A 45 8.19 -1.28 12.44
N GLU A 46 7.92 -2.44 13.04
CA GLU A 46 8.90 -3.17 13.85
C GLU A 46 10.10 -3.64 13.03
N LEU A 47 9.84 -4.17 11.82
CA LEU A 47 10.89 -4.58 10.89
C LEU A 47 11.72 -3.38 10.40
N GLN A 48 11.06 -2.26 10.14
CA GLN A 48 11.73 -1.02 9.74
C GLN A 48 12.61 -0.48 10.87
N LEU A 49 12.16 -0.57 12.12
CA LEU A 49 12.94 -0.19 13.29
C LEU A 49 14.18 -1.07 13.43
N PHE A 50 14.03 -2.39 13.28
CA PHE A 50 15.15 -3.32 13.30
C PHE A 50 16.19 -3.02 12.20
N ALA A 51 15.73 -2.78 10.96
CA ALA A 51 16.60 -2.39 9.85
C ALA A 51 17.32 -1.05 10.10
N LYS A 52 16.65 -0.09 10.73
CA LYS A 52 17.25 1.21 11.07
C LYS A 52 18.37 1.05 12.10
N VAL A 53 18.17 0.23 13.13
CA VAL A 53 19.22 -0.06 14.13
C VAL A 53 20.43 -0.72 13.47
N LEU A 54 20.21 -1.70 12.58
CA LEU A 54 21.31 -2.36 11.86
C LEU A 54 22.13 -1.36 11.04
N ASN A 55 21.46 -0.42 10.35
CA ASN A 55 22.12 0.63 9.57
C ASN A 55 22.95 1.56 10.47
N LEU A 56 22.42 1.96 11.63
CA LEU A 56 23.17 2.76 12.60
C LEU A 56 24.42 2.04 13.09
N VAL A 57 24.34 0.74 13.38
CA VAL A 57 25.52 -0.05 13.77
C VAL A 57 26.53 -0.07 12.62
N GLN A 58 26.10 -0.28 11.38
CA GLN A 58 27.01 -0.27 10.23
C GLN A 58 27.69 1.09 10.01
N GLN A 59 26.98 2.20 10.21
CA GLN A 59 27.49 3.54 9.96
C GLN A 59 28.42 4.07 11.05
N TYR A 60 28.14 3.73 12.31
CA TYR A 60 28.79 4.36 13.46
C TYR A 60 29.69 3.39 14.25
N TYR A 61 29.73 2.11 13.90
CA TYR A 61 30.68 1.19 14.50
C TYR A 61 32.08 1.43 13.93
N VAL A 62 33.08 1.35 14.80
CA VAL A 62 34.48 1.76 14.51
C VAL A 62 35.13 0.83 13.48
N GLU A 63 34.62 -0.39 13.33
CA GLU A 63 35.16 -1.44 12.46
C GLU A 63 34.12 -1.90 11.43
N GLU A 64 34.59 -2.48 10.32
CA GLU A 64 33.69 -3.12 9.36
C GLU A 64 32.92 -4.27 10.03
N VAL A 65 31.60 -4.21 9.94
CA VAL A 65 30.71 -5.19 10.54
C VAL A 65 30.17 -6.15 9.49
N ASP A 66 30.32 -7.44 9.76
CA ASP A 66 29.60 -8.48 9.03
C ASP A 66 28.11 -8.45 9.40
N THR A 67 27.31 -8.02 8.42
CA THR A 67 25.86 -7.88 8.54
C THR A 67 25.17 -9.19 8.92
N GLN A 68 25.62 -10.33 8.37
CA GLN A 68 25.03 -11.63 8.70
C GLN A 68 25.30 -11.98 10.16
N LYS A 69 26.54 -11.81 10.61
CA LYS A 69 26.94 -12.07 12.00
C LYS A 69 26.16 -11.20 12.98
N LEU A 70 25.92 -9.93 12.66
CA LEU A 70 25.09 -9.03 13.48
C LEU A 70 23.64 -9.52 13.60
N ILE A 71 23.02 -9.90 12.48
CA ILE A 71 21.64 -10.40 12.46
C ILE A 71 21.53 -11.68 13.29
N TYR A 72 22.39 -12.68 13.04
CA TYR A 72 22.39 -13.93 13.78
C TYR A 72 22.69 -13.74 15.27
N GLY A 73 23.62 -12.83 15.61
CA GLY A 73 23.93 -12.47 16.99
C GLY A 73 22.74 -11.83 17.71
N GLY A 74 22.05 -10.88 17.06
CA GLY A 74 20.85 -10.24 17.58
C GLY A 74 19.71 -11.23 17.81
N ILE A 75 19.44 -12.12 16.84
CA ILE A 75 18.43 -13.18 16.98
C ILE A 75 18.79 -14.14 18.10
N LYS A 76 20.05 -14.58 18.18
CA LYS A 76 20.52 -15.47 19.25
C LYS A 76 20.42 -14.81 20.63
N GLY A 77 20.67 -13.50 20.72
CA GLY A 77 20.45 -12.73 21.94
C GLY A 77 18.98 -12.72 22.36
N MET A 78 18.06 -12.40 21.44
CA MET A 78 16.62 -12.43 21.70
C MET A 78 16.13 -13.82 22.17
N LEU A 79 16.63 -14.89 21.56
CA LEU A 79 16.29 -16.26 21.97
C LEU A 79 16.77 -16.66 23.36
N ARG A 80 17.76 -15.96 23.93
CA ARG A 80 18.27 -16.22 25.29
C ARG A 80 17.48 -15.51 26.38
N GLU A 81 16.71 -14.49 26.01
CA GLU A 81 15.84 -13.73 26.92
C GLU A 81 14.45 -14.38 27.07
N LEU A 82 14.20 -15.48 26.36
CA LEU A 82 13.02 -16.34 26.43
C LEU A 82 13.32 -17.57 27.29
#